data_AF-A0A949UHK7-F1
#
_entry.id   AF-A0A949UHK7-F1
#
_cell.length_a   1.000
_cell.length_b   1.000
_cell.length_c   1.000
_cell.angle_alpha   90.00
_cell.angle_beta   90.00
_cell.angle_gamma   90.00
#
_symmetry.space_group_name_H-M   'P 1'
#
loop_
_entity.id
_entity.type
_entity.pdbx_description
1 polymer ?
#
loop_
_entity_poly.entity_id
_entity_poly.type
_entity_poly.pdbx_seq_one_letter_code
_entity_poly.pdbx_strand_id
1 'polypeptide(L)' 'MNGIVSTQQGNLSGIVHEGFLAFRGVPYASPPIGALRFRAPQKPIPW' A
#
# COMPACT_ATOMS: atom_id res chain seq x y z
N MET A 1 8.97 -15.11 -11.13
CA MET A 1 7.80 -14.29 -10.75
C MET A 1 8.15 -12.83 -10.99
N ASN A 2 7.27 -12.04 -11.59
CA ASN A 2 7.54 -10.63 -11.95
C ASN A 2 7.32 -9.63 -10.80
N GLY A 3 7.18 -10.10 -9.56
CA GLY A 3 7.03 -9.25 -8.36
C GLY A 3 5.72 -8.46 -8.29
N ILE A 4 4.76 -8.67 -9.21
CA ILE A 4 3.49 -7.95 -9.23
C ILE A 4 2.42 -8.71 -8.43
N VAL A 5 1.72 -8.01 -7.53
CA VAL A 5 0.60 -8.55 -6.75
C VAL A 5 -0.60 -7.60 -6.82
N SER A 6 -1.81 -8.11 -7.07
CA SER A 6 -3.04 -7.31 -7.10
C SER A 6 -3.66 -7.18 -5.71
N THR A 7 -4.13 -5.97 -5.38
CA THR A 7 -4.83 -5.65 -4.14
C THR A 7 -6.16 -4.96 -4.44
N GLN A 8 -6.99 -4.71 -3.42
CA GLN A 8 -8.22 -3.92 -3.58
C GLN A 8 -7.95 -2.48 -4.01
N GLN A 9 -6.74 -1.97 -3.77
CA GLN A 9 -6.36 -0.59 -4.05
C GLN A 9 -5.64 -0.44 -5.38
N GLY A 10 -5.15 -1.53 -5.98
CA GLY A 10 -4.30 -1.46 -7.16
C GLY A 10 -3.23 -2.54 -7.18
N ASN A 11 -2.40 -2.51 -8.22
CA ASN A 11 -1.26 -3.42 -8.33
C ASN A 11 -0.06 -2.90 -7.53
N LEU A 12 0.63 -3.80 -6.84
CA LEU A 12 1.87 -3.54 -6.13
C LEU A 12 3.03 -4.19 -6.86
N SER A 13 4.13 -3.44 -6.95
CA SER A 13 5.43 -3.97 -7.41
C SER A 13 6.33 -4.21 -6.20
N GLY A 14 6.83 -5.43 -6.08
CA GLY A 14 7.70 -5.88 -5.00
C GLY A 14 9.09 -6.27 -5.51
N ILE A 15 10.02 -6.40 -4.57
CA ILE A 15 11.35 -6.93 -4.81
C ILE A 15 11.34 -8.42 -4.53
N VAL A 16 11.79 -9.22 -5.50
CA VAL A 16 11.92 -10.67 -5.34
C VAL A 16 13.28 -10.97 -4.71
N HIS A 17 13.28 -11.65 -3.57
CA HIS A 17 14.45 -12.20 -2.91
C HIS A 17 14.40 -13.72 -2.91
N GLU A 18 15.52 -14.35 -2.57
CA GLU A 18 15.53 -15.80 -2.33
C GLU A 18 14.65 -16.12 -1.10
N GLY A 19 13.55 -16.83 -1.34
CA GLY A 19 12.63 -17.29 -0.30
C GLY A 19 11.53 -16.31 0.13
N PHE A 20 11.53 -15.05 -0.33
CA PHE A 20 10.45 -14.11 -0.01
C PHE A 20 10.29 -12.98 -1.04
N LEU A 21 9.12 -12.31 -1.00
CA LEU A 21 8.85 -11.08 -1.74
C LEU A 21 8.66 -9.93 -0.75
N ALA A 22 9.34 -8.81 -0.98
CA ALA A 22 9.26 -7.63 -0.14
C ALA A 22 8.50 -6.49 -0.83
N PHE A 23 7.49 -5.95 -0.13
CA PHE A 23 6.74 -4.75 -0.52
C PHE A 23 6.93 -3.71 0.57
N ARG A 24 7.43 -2.52 0.22
CA ARG A 24 7.77 -1.46 1.19
C ARG A 24 6.97 -0.21 0.88
N GLY A 25 6.53 0.50 1.92
CA GLY A 25 5.81 1.76 1.77
C GLY A 25 4.39 1.64 1.22
N VAL A 26 3.76 0.46 1.31
CA VAL A 26 2.39 0.23 0.83
C VAL A 26 1.40 1.08 1.64
N PRO A 27 0.65 2.01 1.03
CA PRO A 27 -0.33 2.80 1.74
C PRO A 27 -1.51 1.93 2.18
N TYR A 28 -1.81 1.92 3.48
CA TYR A 28 -2.95 1.18 4.05
C TYR A 28 -4.11 2.10 4.45
N ALA A 29 -3.88 3.41 4.50
CA ALA A 29 -4.86 4.43 4.84
C ALA A 29 -4.50 5.75 4.14
N SER A 30 -5.48 6.62 3.97
CA SER A 30 -5.23 8.00 3.54
C SER A 30 -4.37 8.75 4.57
N PRO A 31 -3.45 9.63 4.14
CA PRO A 31 -2.60 10.40 5.05
C PRO A 31 -3.41 11.19 6.10
N PRO A 32 -3.16 11.04 7.42
CA PRO A 32 -3.96 11.65 8.49
C PRO A 32 -3.59 13.13 8.74
N ILE A 33 -3.59 13.93 7.68
CA ILE A 33 -3.20 15.35 7.67
C ILE A 33 -4.40 16.25 7.37
N GLY A 34 -4.27 17.55 7.65
CA GLY A 34 -5.33 18.54 7.40
C GLY A 34 -6.64 18.18 8.10
N ALA A 35 -7.73 18.12 7.33
CA ALA A 35 -9.06 17.76 7.82
C ALA A 35 -9.16 16.32 8.38
N LEU A 36 -8.21 15.45 8.05
CA LEU A 36 -8.15 14.08 8.57
C LEU A 36 -7.37 13.96 9.88
N ARG A 37 -6.75 15.03 10.37
CA ARG A 37 -6.04 15.01 11.65
C ARG A 37 -7.03 14.71 12.79
N PHE A 38 -6.62 13.82 13.71
CA PHE A 38 -7.44 13.34 14.84
C PHE A 38 -8.77 12.67 14.45
N ARG A 39 -8.87 12.13 13.22
CA ARG A 39 -10.00 11.31 12.76
C ARG A 39 -9.59 9.85 12.66
N ALA A 40 -10.59 8.95 12.62
CA ALA A 40 -10.36 7.55 12.32
C ALA A 40 -9.69 7.39 10.93
N PRO A 41 -8.85 6.36 10.72
CA PRO A 41 -8.23 6.09 9.43
C PRO A 41 -9.26 5.96 8.32
N GLN A 42 -9.01 6.63 7.20
CA GLN A 42 -9.82 6.51 5.99
C GLN A 42 -9.14 5.59 5.00
N LYS A 43 -9.91 4.90 4.15
CA LYS A 43 -9.35 4.05 3.09
C LYS A 43 -8.37 4.86 2.22
N PRO A 44 -7.28 4.25 1.74
CA PRO A 44 -6.35 4.91 0.82
C PRO A 44 -7.02 5.13 -0.55
N ILE A 45 -6.52 6.12 -1.29
CA ILE A 45 -6.92 6.36 -2.69
C ILE A 45 -6.37 5.22 -3.55
N PRO A 46 -7.19 4.59 -4.42
CA PRO A 46 -6.73 3.56 -5.36
C PRO A 46 -5.64 4.07 -6.33
N TRP A 47 -4.79 3.18 -6.84
CA TRP A 47 -3.69 3.45 -7.78
C TRP A 47 -3.62 2.44 -8.93
#